data_AF-A0A2N2HGT4-F1
#
_entry.id   AF-A0A2N2HGT4-F1
#
_cell.length_a   1.000
_cell.length_b   1.000
_cell.length_c   1.000
_cell.angle_alpha   90.00
_cell.angle_beta   90.00
_cell.angle_gamma   90.00
#
_symmetry.space_group_name_H-M   'P 1'
#
loop_
_entity.id
_entity.type
_entity.pdbx_description
1 polymer ?
#
loop_
_entity_poly.entity_id
_entity_poly.type
_entity_poly.pdbx_seq_one_letter_code
_entity_poly.pdbx_strand_id
1 'polypeptide(L)'
;MGAVLLFWAASGPADAAEFDHGHGILGQVLRERVVDGRVDYRGLLKSPTLLDRYLQSTSGVTEAQFKGWNEGQQLAFLINLYNAATLRLIIDHYPLEGIRDIGNIFKGPWDQK
;
A
#
# COMPACT_ATOMS: atom_id res chain seq x y z
N MET A 1 -23.69 -42.82 -33.42
CA MET A 1 -24.04 -41.97 -32.27
C MET A 1 -22.73 -41.42 -31.71
N GLY A 2 -22.42 -40.16 -31.98
CA GLY A 2 -21.14 -39.55 -31.60
C GLY A 2 -21.20 -39.02 -30.18
N ALA A 3 -20.27 -39.44 -29.33
CA ALA A 3 -20.13 -38.89 -27.98
C ALA A 3 -19.40 -37.55 -28.07
N VAL A 4 -20.06 -36.47 -27.64
CA VAL A 4 -19.44 -35.16 -27.45
C VAL A 4 -18.88 -35.13 -26.04
N LEU A 5 -17.55 -35.11 -25.91
CA LEU A 5 -16.88 -34.90 -24.64
C LEU A 5 -16.83 -33.39 -24.36
N LEU A 6 -17.64 -32.94 -23.40
CA LEU A 6 -17.57 -31.59 -22.85
C LEU A 6 -16.37 -31.52 -21.89
N PHE A 7 -15.31 -30.84 -22.30
CA PHE A 7 -14.24 -30.44 -21.39
C PHE A 7 -14.71 -29.23 -20.58
N TRP A 8 -14.93 -29.42 -19.29
CA TRP A 8 -15.06 -28.31 -18.35
C TRP A 8 -13.65 -27.87 -17.96
N ALA A 9 -13.23 -26.70 -18.43
CA ALA A 9 -12.01 -26.08 -17.93
C ALA A 9 -12.31 -25.56 -16.52
N ALA A 10 -11.82 -26.26 -15.50
CA ALA A 10 -11.80 -25.74 -14.15
C ALA A 10 -10.88 -24.52 -14.13
N SER A 11 -11.48 -23.33 -14.02
CA SER A 11 -10.74 -22.13 -13.65
C SER A 11 -10.32 -22.31 -12.19
N GLY A 12 -9.07 -22.75 -11.98
CA GLY A 12 -8.46 -22.68 -10.66
C GLY A 12 -8.43 -21.23 -10.16
N PRO A 13 -8.33 -21.00 -8.84
CA PRO A 13 -8.11 -19.65 -8.34
C PRO A 13 -6.88 -19.11 -9.06
N ALA A 14 -7.00 -17.94 -9.68
CA ALA A 14 -5.84 -17.22 -10.18
C ALA A 14 -4.89 -17.06 -9.00
N ASP A 15 -3.67 -17.58 -9.09
CA ASP A 15 -2.60 -17.32 -8.13
C ASP A 15 -2.52 -15.80 -7.98
N ALA A 16 -3.03 -15.28 -6.86
CA ALA A 16 -2.82 -13.89 -6.51
C ALA A 16 -1.31 -13.73 -6.41
N ALA A 17 -0.73 -12.90 -7.27
CA ALA A 17 0.71 -12.67 -7.29
C ALA A 17 1.22 -12.44 -5.85
N GLU A 18 2.30 -13.15 -5.49
CA GLU A 18 2.89 -13.07 -4.17
C GLU A 18 3.24 -11.61 -3.83
N PHE A 19 2.96 -11.19 -2.59
CA PHE A 19 3.27 -9.85 -2.14
C PHE A 19 4.79 -9.66 -2.04
N ASP A 20 5.30 -8.53 -2.54
CA ASP A 20 6.73 -8.19 -2.43
C ASP A 20 7.11 -7.85 -0.99
N HIS A 21 7.57 -8.85 -0.24
CA HIS A 21 8.10 -8.69 1.12
C HIS A 21 9.39 -7.87 1.21
N GLY A 22 10.04 -7.57 0.07
CA GLY A 22 11.16 -6.64 0.00
C GLY A 22 10.73 -5.16 0.02
N HIS A 23 9.44 -4.88 -0.14
CA HIS A 23 8.89 -3.52 -0.19
C HIS A 23 9.62 -2.61 -1.20
N GLY A 24 10.05 -3.15 -2.34
CA GLY A 24 10.96 -2.48 -3.26
C GLY A 24 10.41 -1.16 -3.82
N ILE A 25 9.10 -1.11 -4.09
CA ILE A 25 8.41 0.10 -4.57
C ILE A 25 8.45 1.20 -3.51
N LEU A 26 8.10 0.91 -2.25
CA LEU A 26 8.20 1.91 -1.18
C LEU A 26 9.65 2.31 -0.94
N GLY A 27 10.59 1.36 -1.00
CA GLY A 27 12.02 1.67 -0.92
C GLY A 27 12.47 2.66 -2.01
N GLN A 28 11.92 2.56 -3.22
CA GLN A 28 12.17 3.52 -4.30
C GLN A 28 11.58 4.91 -3.97
N VAL A 29 10.34 4.97 -3.50
CA VAL A 29 9.72 6.23 -3.03
C VAL A 29 10.62 6.93 -2.01
N LEU A 30 11.11 6.18 -1.01
CA LEU A 30 11.94 6.74 0.04
C LEU A 30 13.30 7.22 -0.48
N ARG A 31 13.95 6.47 -1.38
CA ARG A 31 15.20 6.91 -2.01
C ARG A 31 15.04 8.18 -2.85
N GLU A 32 13.92 8.35 -3.53
CA GLU A 32 13.67 9.52 -4.38
C GLU A 32 13.20 10.75 -3.60
N ARG A 33 12.57 10.55 -2.44
CA ARG A 33 11.84 11.62 -1.73
C ARG A 33 12.35 11.90 -0.33
N VAL A 34 13.33 11.16 0.19
CA VAL A 34 13.90 11.40 1.51
C VAL A 34 15.36 11.86 1.39
N VAL A 35 15.65 13.03 1.93
CA VAL A 35 16.99 13.62 2.01
C VAL A 35 17.24 14.02 3.46
N ASP A 36 18.36 13.58 4.04
CA ASP A 36 18.74 13.86 5.43
C ASP A 36 17.63 13.58 6.47
N GLY A 37 16.91 12.47 6.26
CA GLY A 37 15.80 12.05 7.12
C GLY A 37 14.52 12.87 6.98
N ARG A 38 14.45 13.79 6.00
CA ARG A 38 13.28 14.63 5.73
C ARG A 38 12.63 14.25 4.41
N VAL A 39 11.30 14.22 4.39
CA VAL A 39 10.52 13.93 3.19
C VAL A 39 10.31 15.21 2.37
N ASP A 40 10.63 15.17 1.08
CA ASP A 40 10.21 16.16 0.09
C ASP A 40 8.73 15.96 -0.28
N TYR A 41 7.84 16.46 0.57
CA TYR A 41 6.39 16.38 0.35
C TYR A 41 5.95 17.09 -0.93
N ARG A 42 6.64 18.15 -1.36
CA ARG A 42 6.31 18.89 -2.59
C ARG A 42 6.62 18.05 -3.83
N GLY A 43 7.77 17.39 -3.84
CA GLY A 43 8.14 16.45 -4.90
C GLY A 43 7.24 15.22 -4.91
N LEU A 44 6.93 14.67 -3.74
CA LEU A 44 6.03 13.52 -3.61
C LEU A 44 4.60 13.85 -4.10
N LEU A 45 4.06 15.02 -3.75
CA LEU A 45 2.78 15.52 -4.26
C LEU A 45 2.76 15.66 -5.79
N LYS A 46 3.87 16.11 -6.39
CA LYS A 46 3.99 16.25 -7.86
C LYS A 46 4.07 14.91 -8.59
N SER A 47 4.47 13.83 -7.91
CA SER A 47 4.69 12.52 -8.53
C SER A 47 4.38 11.38 -7.56
N PRO A 48 3.09 11.19 -7.20
CA PRO A 48 2.69 10.20 -6.20
C PRO A 48 2.62 8.77 -6.74
N THR A 49 2.84 8.57 -8.04
CA THR A 49 2.54 7.31 -8.76
C THR A 49 3.15 6.05 -8.12
N LEU A 50 4.39 6.12 -7.63
CA LEU A 50 5.03 4.98 -6.98
C LEU A 50 4.42 4.69 -5.59
N LEU A 51 4.09 5.74 -4.83
CA LEU A 51 3.40 5.60 -3.55
C LEU A 51 2.01 4.98 -3.75
N ASP A 52 1.27 5.46 -4.74
CA ASP A 52 -0.06 4.97 -5.08
C ASP A 52 -0.02 3.52 -5.53
N ARG A 53 0.99 3.14 -6.34
CA ARG A 53 1.21 1.76 -6.75
C ARG A 53 1.50 0.85 -5.55
N TYR A 54 2.32 1.32 -4.60
CA TYR A 54 2.60 0.56 -3.39
C TYR A 54 1.33 0.37 -2.55
N LEU A 55 0.55 1.43 -2.33
CA LEU A 55 -0.74 1.33 -1.61
C LEU A 55 -1.75 0.43 -2.34
N GLN A 56 -1.76 0.44 -3.67
CA GLN A 56 -2.58 -0.49 -4.45
C GLN A 56 -2.12 -1.93 -4.24
N SER A 57 -0.81 -2.22 -4.22
CA SER A 57 -0.31 -3.58 -3.95
C SER A 57 -0.66 -4.06 -2.55
N THR A 58 -0.60 -3.20 -1.53
CA THR A 58 -0.97 -3.57 -0.16
C THR A 58 -2.48 -3.77 -0.04
N SER A 59 -3.30 -3.01 -0.77
CA SER A 59 -4.76 -3.18 -0.79
C SER A 59 -5.22 -4.51 -1.40
N GLY A 60 -4.38 -5.12 -2.25
CA GLY A 60 -4.64 -6.42 -2.86
C GLY A 60 -4.32 -7.62 -1.96
N VAL A 61 -3.70 -7.40 -0.79
CA VAL A 61 -3.36 -8.48 0.15
C VAL A 61 -4.64 -8.95 0.86
N THR A 62 -4.94 -10.24 0.71
CA THR A 62 -6.06 -10.86 1.42
C THR A 62 -5.70 -11.19 2.87
N GLU A 63 -6.71 -11.29 3.72
CA GLU A 63 -6.53 -11.72 5.11
C GLU A 63 -5.87 -13.10 5.22
N ALA A 64 -6.20 -14.02 4.30
CA ALA A 64 -5.62 -15.36 4.25
C ALA A 64 -4.11 -15.32 3.94
N GLN A 65 -3.68 -14.48 2.97
CA GLN A 65 -2.26 -14.27 2.69
C GLN A 65 -1.55 -13.69 3.90
N PHE A 66 -2.10 -12.61 4.49
CA PHE A 66 -1.51 -11.95 5.66
C PHE A 66 -1.31 -12.92 6.83
N LYS A 67 -2.34 -13.70 7.17
CA LYS A 67 -2.28 -14.70 8.25
C LYS A 67 -1.34 -15.87 7.94
N GLY A 68 -1.06 -16.14 6.66
CA GLY A 68 -0.13 -17.18 6.24
C GLY A 68 1.35 -16.80 6.33
N TRP A 69 1.65 -15.51 6.49
CA TRP A 69 3.02 -15.02 6.60
C TRP A 69 3.61 -15.26 7.99
N ASN A 70 4.94 -15.29 8.08
CA ASN A 70 5.61 -15.29 9.38
C ASN A 70 5.46 -13.92 10.09
N GLU A 71 5.67 -13.91 11.40
CA GLU A 71 5.51 -12.70 12.23
C GLU A 71 6.33 -11.50 11.73
N GLY A 72 7.56 -11.73 11.28
CA GLY A 72 8.42 -10.67 10.74
C GLY A 72 7.86 -10.03 9.47
N GLN A 73 7.30 -10.85 8.57
CA GLN A 73 6.64 -10.38 7.36
C GLN A 73 5.36 -9.59 7.67
N GLN A 74 4.55 -10.07 8.62
CA GLN A 74 3.34 -9.36 9.07
C GLN A 74 3.68 -7.98 9.65
N LEU A 75 4.70 -7.94 10.53
CA LEU A 75 5.14 -6.70 11.15
C LEU A 75 5.70 -5.71 10.13
N ALA A 76 6.58 -6.18 9.23
CA ALA A 76 7.12 -5.35 8.16
C ALA A 76 6.02 -4.79 7.26
N PHE A 77 5.03 -5.62 6.90
CA PHE A 77 3.87 -5.19 6.13
C PHE A 77 3.11 -4.06 6.82
N LEU A 78 2.73 -4.24 8.08
CA LEU A 78 1.93 -3.25 8.83
C LEU A 78 2.68 -1.93 9.01
N ILE A 79 3.97 -1.97 9.35
CA ILE A 79 4.81 -0.77 9.52
C ILE A 79 4.92 -0.02 8.19
N ASN A 80 5.23 -0.71 7.10
CA ASN A 80 5.41 -0.08 5.81
C ASN A 80 4.09 0.44 5.23
N LEU A 81 2.98 -0.27 5.43
CA LEU A 81 1.65 0.20 5.08
C LEU A 81 1.28 1.47 5.85
N TYR A 82 1.48 1.49 7.17
CA TYR A 82 1.22 2.66 8.01
C TYR A 82 2.03 3.88 7.53
N ASN A 83 3.33 3.69 7.28
CA ASN A 83 4.20 4.76 6.79
C ASN A 83 3.77 5.27 5.41
N ALA A 84 3.42 4.38 4.48
CA ALA A 84 2.95 4.77 3.15
C ALA A 84 1.60 5.50 3.20
N ALA A 85 0.65 5.01 3.99
CA ALA A 85 -0.65 5.65 4.17
C ALA A 85 -0.49 7.03 4.83
N THR A 86 0.44 7.17 5.77
CA THR A 86 0.80 8.47 6.39
C THR A 86 1.35 9.45 5.37
N LEU A 87 2.28 9.02 4.51
CA LEU A 87 2.81 9.87 3.43
C LEU A 87 1.68 10.34 2.51
N ARG A 88 0.76 9.43 2.15
CA ARG A 88 -0.39 9.74 1.30
C ARG A 88 -1.30 10.76 1.96
N LEU A 89 -1.65 10.55 3.24
CA LEU A 89 -2.46 11.49 4.00
C LEU A 89 -1.85 12.89 4.03
N ILE A 90 -0.54 12.99 4.28
CA ILE A 90 0.16 14.27 4.34
C ILE A 90 0.08 14.98 2.99
N ILE A 91 0.34 14.29 1.87
CA ILE A 91 0.30 14.94 0.55
C ILE A 91 -1.13 15.29 0.12
N ASP A 92 -2.14 14.52 0.53
CA ASP A 92 -3.55 14.85 0.26
C ASP A 92 -3.99 16.16 0.95
N HIS A 93 -3.30 16.56 2.03
CA HIS A 93 -3.61 17.76 2.81
C HIS A 93 -2.53 18.85 2.69
N TYR A 94 -1.54 18.69 1.82
CA TYR A 94 -0.42 19.60 1.71
C TYR A 94 -0.82 20.94 1.05
N PRO A 95 -0.35 22.12 1.54
CA PRO A 95 0.53 22.32 2.70
C PRO A 95 -0.22 22.32 4.04
N LEU A 96 0.43 21.83 5.08
CA LEU A 96 -0.06 21.83 6.46
C LEU A 96 1.08 22.12 7.45
N GLU A 97 0.75 22.67 8.62
CA GLU A 97 1.73 22.99 9.67
C GLU A 97 2.11 21.74 10.48
N GLY A 98 1.13 20.90 10.83
CA GLY A 98 1.36 19.61 11.46
C GLY A 98 0.28 18.58 11.10
N ILE A 99 0.66 17.30 11.06
CA ILE A 99 -0.29 16.21 10.71
C ILE A 99 -1.49 16.12 11.65
N ARG A 100 -1.35 16.66 12.88
CA ARG A 100 -2.42 16.72 13.88
C ARG A 100 -3.50 17.74 13.53
N ASP A 101 -3.24 18.62 12.56
CA ASP A 101 -4.20 19.61 12.06
C ASP A 101 -5.18 19.00 11.04
N ILE A 102 -4.92 17.76 10.61
CA ILE A 102 -5.81 17.03 9.71
C ILE A 102 -6.98 16.48 10.52
N GLY A 103 -8.19 16.98 10.22
CA GLY A 103 -9.44 16.55 10.83
C GLY A 103 -10.21 17.68 11.50
N ASN A 104 -11.00 17.35 12.51
CA ASN A 104 -11.78 18.30 13.31
C ASN A 104 -11.85 17.85 14.78
N ILE A 105 -12.61 18.57 15.60
CA ILE A 105 -12.70 18.30 17.06
C ILE A 105 -13.21 16.88 17.41
N PHE A 106 -13.80 16.14 16.47
CA PHE A 106 -14.31 14.78 16.67
C PHE A 106 -13.60 13.71 15.83
N LYS A 107 -12.69 14.09 14.93
CA LYS A 107 -12.02 13.18 13.98
C LYS A 107 -10.57 13.59 13.80
N GLY A 108 -9.65 12.65 14.01
CA GLY A 108 -8.23 12.86 13.81
C GLY A 108 -7.74 12.57 12.39
N PRO A 109 -6.41 12.65 12.17
CA PRO A 109 -5.76 12.35 10.90
C PRO A 109 -6.04 10.92 10.40
N TRP A 110 -6.27 9.98 11.30
CA TRP A 110 -6.44 8.57 10.97
C TRP A 110 -7.89 8.15 10.80
N ASP A 111 -8.83 9.09 10.95
CA ASP A 111 -10.27 8.86 10.75
C ASP A 111 -10.74 9.31 9.35
N GLN A 112 -9.81 9.66 8.47
CA GLN A 112 -10.09 10.05 7.09
C GLN A 112 -10.49 8.81 6.27
N LYS A 113 -11.47 8.96 5.37
CA LYS A 113 -12.03 7.87 4.56
C LYS A 113 -11.41 7.82 3.18
#